data_AF-A0AA43KDC8-F1
#
_entry.id   AF-A0AA43KDC8-F1
#
_cell.length_a   1.000
_cell.length_b   1.000
_cell.length_c   1.000
_cell.angle_alpha   90.00
_cell.angle_beta   90.00
_cell.angle_gamma   90.00
#
_symmetry.space_group_name_H-M   'P 1'
#
loop_
_entity.id
_entity.type
_entity.pdbx_description
1 polymer ?
#
loop_
_entity_poly.entity_id
_entity_poly.type
_entity_poly.pdbx_seq_one_letter_code
_entity_poly.pdbx_strand_id
1 'polypeptide(L)'
;MGRIFISAAHGGREIGGLDPGSIAGGTSEAREMILLRDLIVTELRARSFDVLAVPDDLSSAETIAWINSRGRRVDVSLEIHADTATSPGVRGASVYYIANNLERKTNGELVLMGLLRRVTQLPHRGVKPDTDSGLGSLAFCRRLTIPSLLMQVGFLSNPEDRSLLQSRRRDFAVGIADGLASWSRVIDPTAPSPIQPTYPGINININGQKYAEQGILVNGNSYIPIDLVDQLRIDLSKSPNVNRISYRRIVYVKAVDLRDFNVSIGWETTTRTITLRSILSICVDKLDKIMSRGNTSEVELQLFLRNNNESALLNFPDIPKLYREEGNAEGVNYDIAFCQMCLETGFLRFGGDVIPQQNNFAGLGSIGGGAETASFPSARIGVRAHIQHLKAYASLEPLVNEVVDPRFRFITRGIAPSIYQLSGRWSVDLDYGVKILAMMKRLYESARLL
;
A
#
# COMPACT_ATOMS: atom_id res chain seq x y z
N MET A 1 -29.97 -11.81 9.58
CA MET A 1 -29.18 -10.57 9.74
C MET A 1 -29.93 -9.46 9.06
N GLY A 2 -30.30 -8.44 9.82
CA GLY A 2 -30.88 -7.21 9.27
C GLY A 2 -29.90 -6.48 8.37
N ARG A 3 -30.45 -5.72 7.42
CA ARG A 3 -29.71 -4.86 6.50
C ARG A 3 -29.25 -3.60 7.19
N ILE A 4 -28.15 -3.07 6.69
CA ILE A 4 -27.64 -1.76 7.11
C ILE A 4 -27.88 -0.77 5.97
N PHE A 5 -28.64 0.28 6.25
CA PHE A 5 -28.88 1.39 5.33
C PHE A 5 -27.90 2.52 5.65
N ILE A 6 -27.06 2.93 4.70
CA ILE A 6 -26.15 4.06 4.88
C ILE A 6 -26.51 5.20 3.92
N SER A 7 -26.85 6.34 4.50
CA SER A 7 -27.09 7.61 3.83
C SER A 7 -25.88 8.53 4.00
N ALA A 8 -25.52 9.25 2.93
CA ALA A 8 -24.61 10.39 3.00
C ALA A 8 -25.48 11.65 2.96
N ALA A 9 -25.26 12.58 3.87
CA ALA A 9 -26.03 13.82 3.89
C ALA A 9 -25.80 14.65 2.62
N HIS A 10 -26.84 15.39 2.22
CA HIS A 10 -26.83 16.28 1.06
C HIS A 10 -26.57 15.53 -0.26
N GLY A 11 -26.17 16.22 -1.32
CA GLY A 11 -25.93 15.63 -2.65
C GLY A 11 -27.17 15.51 -3.53
N GLY A 12 -28.35 15.43 -2.92
CA GLY A 12 -29.64 15.41 -3.60
C GLY A 12 -30.07 16.76 -4.17
N ARG A 13 -31.17 16.74 -4.95
CA ARG A 13 -31.81 17.98 -5.41
C ARG A 13 -32.85 18.45 -4.40
N GLU A 14 -32.61 19.63 -3.84
CA GLU A 14 -33.61 20.36 -3.04
C GLU A 14 -34.20 21.51 -3.89
N ILE A 15 -35.23 22.20 -3.38
CA ILE A 15 -35.89 23.30 -4.10
C ILE A 15 -34.86 24.42 -4.36
N GLY A 16 -34.25 24.43 -5.56
CA GLY A 16 -33.24 25.41 -5.96
C GLY A 16 -31.96 24.82 -6.59
N GLY A 17 -31.76 23.49 -6.56
CA GLY A 17 -30.60 22.85 -7.20
C GLY A 17 -30.02 21.70 -6.40
N LEU A 18 -28.80 21.27 -6.77
CA LEU A 18 -28.00 20.32 -5.98
C LEU A 18 -27.65 20.96 -4.64
N ASP A 19 -27.93 20.27 -3.54
CA ASP A 19 -27.54 20.69 -2.19
C ASP A 19 -26.11 20.19 -1.88
N PRO A 20 -25.09 21.05 -1.84
CA PRO A 20 -23.74 20.63 -1.50
C PRO A 20 -23.54 20.40 0.01
N GLY A 21 -24.50 20.80 0.84
CA GLY A 21 -24.31 20.99 2.27
C GLY A 21 -23.27 22.07 2.55
N SER A 22 -22.57 21.94 3.67
CA SER A 22 -21.53 22.91 4.04
C SER A 22 -20.34 22.89 3.08
N ILE A 23 -19.78 24.07 2.75
CA ILE A 23 -18.57 24.20 1.91
C ILE A 23 -17.43 24.80 2.75
N ALA A 24 -16.30 24.11 2.82
CA ALA A 24 -15.11 24.60 3.52
C ALA A 24 -13.83 23.97 2.96
N GLY A 25 -12.75 24.75 2.87
CA GLY A 25 -11.43 24.25 2.49
C GLY A 25 -11.35 23.60 1.10
N GLY A 26 -12.15 24.09 0.14
CA GLY A 26 -12.15 23.60 -1.24
C GLY A 26 -12.94 22.29 -1.47
N THR A 27 -13.72 21.84 -0.49
CA THR A 27 -14.60 20.66 -0.61
C THR A 27 -16.00 20.98 -0.07
N SER A 28 -16.95 20.07 -0.31
CA SER A 28 -18.31 20.13 0.22
C SER A 28 -18.63 18.94 1.10
N GLU A 29 -19.58 19.12 2.02
CA GLU A 29 -20.08 18.08 2.89
C GLU A 29 -20.62 16.88 2.10
N ALA A 30 -21.46 17.13 1.10
CA ALA A 30 -21.99 16.09 0.20
C ALA A 30 -20.86 15.23 -0.39
N ARG A 31 -19.80 15.87 -0.89
CA ARG A 31 -18.68 15.17 -1.53
C ARG A 31 -17.93 14.28 -0.54
N GLU A 32 -17.60 14.80 0.64
CA GLU A 32 -16.83 14.04 1.63
C GLU A 32 -17.65 12.89 2.24
N MET A 33 -18.96 13.09 2.45
CA MET A 33 -19.86 12.06 2.98
C MET A 33 -20.11 10.95 1.97
N ILE A 34 -20.29 11.25 0.69
CA ILE A 34 -20.40 10.26 -0.39
C ILE A 34 -19.15 9.36 -0.41
N LEU A 35 -17.97 9.97 -0.44
CA LEU A 35 -16.70 9.23 -0.44
C LEU A 35 -16.51 8.38 0.82
N LEU A 36 -16.96 8.85 1.98
CA LEU A 36 -16.87 8.10 3.23
C LEU A 36 -17.87 6.94 3.27
N ARG A 37 -19.12 7.17 2.88
CA ARG A 37 -20.16 6.12 2.80
C ARG A 37 -19.68 4.97 1.92
N ASP A 38 -19.15 5.25 0.74
CA ASP A 38 -18.77 4.21 -0.22
C ASP A 38 -17.68 3.28 0.35
N LEU A 39 -16.78 3.84 1.17
CA LEU A 39 -15.81 3.05 1.93
C LEU A 39 -16.48 2.26 3.07
N ILE A 40 -17.41 2.85 3.82
CA ILE A 40 -18.16 2.13 4.87
C ILE A 40 -18.92 0.93 4.27
N VAL A 41 -19.57 1.13 3.12
CA VAL A 41 -20.31 0.09 2.39
C VAL A 41 -19.37 -1.02 1.96
N THR A 42 -18.21 -0.67 1.40
CA THR A 42 -17.16 -1.63 1.04
C THR A 42 -16.72 -2.46 2.25
N GLU A 43 -16.42 -1.81 3.38
CA GLU A 43 -15.94 -2.46 4.61
C GLU A 43 -17.00 -3.38 5.24
N LEU A 44 -18.27 -2.99 5.22
CA LEU A 44 -19.37 -3.81 5.72
C LEU A 44 -19.67 -5.01 4.81
N ARG A 45 -19.67 -4.82 3.48
CA ARG A 45 -19.88 -5.92 2.51
C ARG A 45 -18.75 -6.93 2.56
N ALA A 46 -17.51 -6.49 2.77
CA ALA A 46 -16.36 -7.38 2.98
C ALA A 46 -16.50 -8.28 4.22
N ARG A 47 -17.40 -7.93 5.15
CA ARG A 47 -17.73 -8.68 6.36
C ARG A 47 -19.05 -9.45 6.22
N SER A 48 -19.56 -9.58 4.99
CA SER A 48 -20.81 -10.26 4.64
C SER A 48 -22.07 -9.67 5.28
N PHE A 49 -22.06 -8.36 5.59
CA PHE A 49 -23.30 -7.65 5.90
C PHE A 49 -24.05 -7.31 4.61
N ASP A 50 -25.38 -7.42 4.66
CA ASP A 50 -26.25 -6.90 3.61
C ASP A 50 -26.41 -5.38 3.80
N VAL A 51 -25.98 -4.60 2.81
CA VAL A 51 -25.85 -3.14 2.92
C VAL A 51 -26.47 -2.46 1.71
N LEU A 52 -27.36 -1.51 2.00
CA LEU A 52 -28.03 -0.64 1.06
C LEU A 52 -27.46 0.77 1.18
N ALA A 53 -26.72 1.21 0.16
CA ALA A 53 -26.34 2.60 0.01
C ALA A 53 -27.56 3.38 -0.50
N VAL A 54 -27.94 4.45 0.18
CA VAL A 54 -29.00 5.35 -0.29
C VAL A 54 -28.48 6.13 -1.50
N PRO A 55 -29.27 6.25 -2.60
CA PRO A 55 -28.87 7.01 -3.78
C PRO A 55 -28.56 8.48 -3.49
N ASP A 56 -27.59 9.03 -4.21
CA ASP A 56 -27.04 10.38 -3.99
C ASP A 56 -27.97 11.52 -4.44
N ASP A 57 -28.92 11.22 -5.32
CA ASP A 57 -29.77 12.21 -5.98
C ASP A 57 -31.07 12.51 -5.22
N LEU A 58 -31.31 11.83 -4.10
CA LEU A 58 -32.52 11.97 -3.29
C LEU A 58 -32.44 13.15 -2.33
N SER A 59 -33.52 13.94 -2.27
CA SER A 59 -33.73 14.91 -1.19
C SER A 59 -33.79 14.23 0.19
N SER A 60 -33.74 15.02 1.27
CA SER A 60 -33.88 14.48 2.64
C SER A 60 -35.20 13.73 2.83
N ALA A 61 -36.29 14.25 2.25
CA ALA A 61 -37.61 13.62 2.31
C ALA A 61 -37.67 12.31 1.50
N GLU A 62 -37.08 12.29 0.30
CA GLU A 62 -37.04 11.10 -0.55
C GLU A 62 -36.13 10.01 0.02
N THR A 63 -35.01 10.38 0.66
CA THR A 63 -34.15 9.46 1.41
C THR A 63 -34.93 8.72 2.48
N ILE A 64 -35.69 9.43 3.31
CA ILE A 64 -36.54 8.83 4.34
C ILE A 64 -37.59 7.92 3.71
N ALA A 65 -38.26 8.36 2.64
CA ALA A 65 -39.26 7.56 1.94
C ALA A 65 -38.67 6.28 1.34
N TRP A 66 -37.48 6.37 0.75
CA TRP A 66 -36.76 5.27 0.11
C TRP A 66 -36.34 4.20 1.11
N ILE A 67 -35.86 4.61 2.29
CA ILE A 67 -35.53 3.69 3.39
C ILE A 67 -36.81 3.05 3.93
N ASN A 68 -37.85 3.84 4.24
CA ASN A 68 -39.10 3.32 4.80
C ASN A 68 -39.81 2.33 3.87
N SER A 69 -39.77 2.55 2.55
CA SER A 69 -40.39 1.63 1.59
C SER A 69 -39.66 0.29 1.47
N ARG A 70 -38.46 0.15 2.07
CA ARG A 70 -37.62 -1.05 2.01
C ARG A 70 -37.38 -1.66 3.38
N GLY A 71 -37.40 -0.87 4.44
CA GLY A 71 -36.97 -1.25 5.78
C GLY A 71 -37.81 -2.37 6.41
N ARG A 72 -37.13 -3.26 7.14
CA ARG A 72 -37.73 -4.30 7.99
C ARG A 72 -37.35 -4.04 9.44
N ARG A 73 -38.11 -4.58 10.40
CA ARG A 73 -37.90 -4.38 11.84
C ARG A 73 -36.49 -4.71 12.35
N VAL A 74 -35.78 -5.60 11.66
CA VAL A 74 -34.42 -6.02 12.02
C VAL A 74 -33.32 -5.16 11.38
N ASP A 75 -33.67 -4.30 10.43
CA ASP A 75 -32.72 -3.47 9.71
C ASP A 75 -32.35 -2.22 10.53
N VAL A 76 -31.19 -1.60 10.27
CA VAL A 76 -30.74 -0.37 10.93
C VAL A 76 -30.31 0.67 9.90
N SER A 77 -30.36 1.96 10.26
CA SER A 77 -29.97 3.04 9.36
C SER A 77 -29.05 4.08 10.01
N LEU A 78 -28.04 4.52 9.27
CA LEU A 78 -27.14 5.60 9.67
C LEU A 78 -27.07 6.64 8.55
N GLU A 79 -27.24 7.90 8.90
CA GLU A 79 -26.86 9.03 8.03
C GLU A 79 -25.60 9.70 8.55
N ILE A 80 -24.63 9.93 7.67
CA ILE A 80 -23.37 10.61 8.02
C ILE A 80 -23.36 12.05 7.51
N HIS A 81 -22.93 12.96 8.38
CA HIS A 81 -22.84 14.41 8.20
C HIS A 81 -21.43 14.90 8.58
N ALA A 82 -21.02 16.04 8.05
CA ALA A 82 -19.86 16.80 8.50
C ALA A 82 -20.26 18.23 8.79
N ASP A 83 -20.31 18.59 10.08
CA ASP A 83 -20.88 19.85 10.53
C ASP A 83 -19.97 21.05 10.19
N THR A 84 -20.51 22.26 10.32
CA THR A 84 -19.71 23.48 10.35
C THR A 84 -20.02 24.32 11.58
N ALA A 85 -19.00 25.01 12.06
CA ALA A 85 -19.11 25.94 13.16
C ALA A 85 -18.47 27.27 12.79
N THR A 86 -19.02 28.35 13.31
CA THR A 86 -18.49 29.72 13.13
C THR A 86 -17.04 29.83 13.62
N SER A 87 -16.72 29.14 14.71
CA SER A 87 -15.34 29.05 15.20
C SER A 87 -14.63 27.85 14.57
N PRO A 88 -13.50 28.05 13.87
CA PRO A 88 -12.74 26.96 13.26
C PRO A 88 -12.05 26.07 14.30
N GLY A 89 -12.06 26.43 15.59
CA GLY A 89 -11.55 25.60 16.67
C GLY A 89 -12.53 24.52 17.16
N VAL A 90 -13.79 24.54 16.72
CA VAL A 90 -14.77 23.51 17.08
C VAL A 90 -14.50 22.26 16.25
N ARG A 91 -14.26 21.14 16.94
CA ARG A 91 -13.95 19.85 16.33
C ARG A 91 -14.45 18.66 17.14
N GLY A 92 -14.45 17.49 16.51
CA GLY A 92 -14.83 16.20 17.09
C GLY A 92 -16.12 15.60 16.51
N ALA A 93 -16.35 14.31 16.81
CA ALA A 93 -17.52 13.58 16.35
C ALA A 93 -18.61 13.47 17.42
N SER A 94 -19.86 13.45 16.97
CA SER A 94 -21.04 13.14 17.79
C SER A 94 -22.05 12.28 17.03
N VAL A 95 -22.94 11.63 17.78
CA VAL A 95 -24.06 10.87 17.20
C VAL A 95 -25.36 11.36 17.83
N TYR A 96 -26.37 11.59 16.99
CA TYR A 96 -27.70 11.99 17.39
C TYR A 96 -28.68 10.83 17.29
N TYR A 97 -29.62 10.80 18.22
CA TYR A 97 -30.66 9.79 18.31
C TYR A 97 -32.00 10.42 18.70
N ILE A 98 -33.12 9.75 18.41
CA ILE A 98 -34.45 10.25 18.81
C ILE A 98 -34.54 10.45 20.34
N ALA A 99 -34.91 11.66 20.77
CA ALA A 99 -34.99 12.00 22.19
C ALA A 99 -35.82 10.99 23.00
N ASN A 100 -35.43 10.79 24.26
CA ASN A 100 -36.04 9.85 25.21
C ASN A 100 -35.96 8.36 24.83
N ASN A 101 -35.09 7.96 23.89
CA ASN A 101 -34.88 6.55 23.53
C ASN A 101 -33.49 6.06 24.00
N LEU A 102 -33.43 5.52 25.22
CA LEU A 102 -32.17 5.09 25.85
C LEU A 102 -31.45 3.97 25.10
N GLU A 103 -32.18 3.03 24.50
CA GLU A 103 -31.56 1.96 23.72
C GLU A 103 -30.88 2.53 22.45
N ARG A 104 -31.46 3.58 21.85
CA ARG A 104 -30.86 4.30 20.72
C ARG A 104 -29.64 5.11 21.13
N LYS A 105 -29.64 5.66 22.34
CA LYS A 105 -28.43 6.24 22.94
C LYS A 105 -27.30 5.19 23.01
N THR A 106 -27.57 4.01 23.56
CA THR A 106 -26.57 2.92 23.62
C THR A 106 -26.13 2.47 22.23
N ASN A 107 -27.03 2.40 21.26
CA ASN A 107 -26.66 2.10 19.87
C ASN A 107 -25.72 3.18 19.29
N GLY A 108 -25.99 4.45 19.55
CA GLY A 108 -25.12 5.56 19.17
C GLY A 108 -23.73 5.48 19.80
N GLU A 109 -23.62 5.01 21.05
CA GLU A 109 -22.35 4.81 21.73
C GLU A 109 -21.49 3.76 21.02
N LEU A 110 -22.10 2.67 20.52
CA LEU A 110 -21.39 1.65 19.73
C LEU A 110 -20.79 2.25 18.46
N VAL A 111 -21.56 3.07 17.74
CA VAL A 111 -21.11 3.69 16.47
C VAL A 111 -20.02 4.74 16.73
N LEU A 112 -20.23 5.62 17.71
CA LEU A 112 -19.26 6.66 18.07
C LEU A 112 -17.93 6.07 18.55
N MET A 113 -17.98 5.07 19.44
CA MET A 113 -16.76 4.42 19.94
C MET A 113 -16.04 3.61 18.85
N GLY A 114 -16.79 3.04 17.90
CA GLY A 114 -16.22 2.39 16.72
C GLY A 114 -15.29 3.34 15.95
N LEU A 115 -15.77 4.55 15.64
CA LEU A 115 -14.97 5.59 14.98
C LEU A 115 -13.76 5.99 15.84
N LEU A 116 -14.00 6.37 17.10
CA LEU A 116 -12.97 7.00 17.93
C LEU A 116 -11.83 6.04 18.33
N ARG A 117 -12.07 4.73 18.33
CA ARG A 117 -11.00 3.73 18.50
C ARG A 117 -10.03 3.67 17.33
N ARG A 118 -10.47 4.04 16.12
CA ARG A 118 -9.62 4.08 14.91
C ARG A 118 -8.99 5.46 14.69
N VAL A 119 -9.74 6.51 15.02
CA VAL A 119 -9.35 7.91 14.83
C VAL A 119 -9.22 8.58 16.19
N THR A 120 -8.18 8.21 16.93
CA THR A 120 -7.96 8.67 18.32
C THR A 120 -7.68 10.17 18.43
N GLN A 121 -7.33 10.82 17.33
CA GLN A 121 -7.11 12.28 17.26
C GLN A 121 -8.40 13.10 17.24
N LEU A 122 -9.56 12.46 17.07
CA LEU A 122 -10.84 13.13 16.95
C LEU A 122 -11.48 13.29 18.34
N PRO A 123 -11.84 14.52 18.78
CA PRO A 123 -12.47 14.69 20.08
C PRO A 123 -13.83 13.99 20.19
N HIS A 124 -14.10 13.40 21.35
CA HIS A 124 -15.38 12.77 21.67
C HIS A 124 -16.41 13.83 22.10
N ARG A 125 -17.39 14.15 21.25
CA ARG A 125 -18.46 15.12 21.58
C ARG A 125 -19.75 14.48 22.11
N GLY A 126 -19.77 13.16 22.24
CA GLY A 126 -20.85 12.41 22.87
C GLY A 126 -22.00 12.01 21.95
N VAL A 127 -22.91 11.23 22.54
CA VAL A 127 -24.15 10.78 21.92
C VAL A 127 -25.30 11.59 22.53
N LYS A 128 -26.05 12.30 21.69
CA LYS A 128 -26.97 13.36 22.10
C LYS A 128 -28.38 13.11 21.57
N PRO A 129 -29.45 13.49 22.30
CA PRO A 129 -30.78 13.46 21.72
C PRO A 129 -30.85 14.45 20.55
N ASP A 130 -31.71 14.17 19.58
CA ASP A 130 -31.88 14.99 18.38
C ASP A 130 -32.38 16.41 18.68
N THR A 131 -33.00 16.60 19.84
CA THR A 131 -33.38 17.91 20.38
C THR A 131 -32.19 18.82 20.71
N ASP A 132 -30.99 18.26 20.88
CA ASP A 132 -29.76 19.03 21.12
C ASP A 132 -29.11 19.50 19.81
N SER A 133 -29.63 19.07 18.66
CA SER A 133 -29.17 19.58 17.36
C SER A 133 -29.59 21.04 17.18
N GLY A 134 -28.90 21.79 16.31
CA GLY A 134 -29.28 23.17 15.98
C GLY A 134 -30.69 23.30 15.37
N LEU A 135 -31.27 22.20 14.90
CA LEU A 135 -32.63 22.14 14.36
C LEU A 135 -33.70 21.79 15.41
N GLY A 136 -33.31 21.38 16.62
CA GLY A 136 -34.22 20.96 17.70
C GLY A 136 -35.01 19.67 17.43
N SER A 137 -34.90 19.11 16.23
CA SER A 137 -35.55 17.86 15.82
C SER A 137 -34.93 17.39 14.51
N LEU A 138 -34.49 16.13 14.45
CA LEU A 138 -33.89 15.55 13.24
C LEU A 138 -34.86 14.59 12.55
N ALA A 139 -35.28 14.94 11.34
CA ALA A 139 -36.24 14.16 10.55
C ALA A 139 -35.80 12.70 10.35
N PHE A 140 -34.50 12.47 10.10
CA PHE A 140 -33.92 11.15 9.93
C PHE A 140 -34.10 10.25 11.17
N CYS A 141 -33.94 10.82 12.36
CA CYS A 141 -34.14 10.10 13.63
C CYS A 141 -35.62 9.85 13.94
N ARG A 142 -36.53 10.74 13.50
CA ARG A 142 -37.95 10.70 13.89
C ARG A 142 -38.88 10.01 12.91
N ARG A 143 -38.58 10.06 11.61
CA ARG A 143 -39.50 9.64 10.54
C ARG A 143 -39.17 8.28 9.95
N LEU A 144 -38.01 7.71 10.25
CA LEU A 144 -37.68 6.35 9.83
C LEU A 144 -38.45 5.32 10.67
N THR A 145 -38.98 4.29 10.00
CA THR A 145 -39.72 3.20 10.64
C THR A 145 -38.81 2.10 11.19
N ILE A 146 -37.51 2.20 10.92
CA ILE A 146 -36.45 1.30 11.41
C ILE A 146 -35.52 2.07 12.36
N PRO A 147 -34.80 1.40 13.29
CA PRO A 147 -33.82 2.04 14.15
C PRO A 147 -32.82 2.89 13.35
N SER A 148 -32.72 4.18 13.69
CA SER A 148 -31.90 5.14 12.96
C SER A 148 -31.05 6.02 13.87
N LEU A 149 -29.89 6.43 13.33
CA LEU A 149 -28.96 7.37 13.95
C LEU A 149 -28.46 8.36 12.90
N LEU A 150 -28.11 9.56 13.35
CA LEU A 150 -27.41 10.56 12.53
C LEU A 150 -26.04 10.80 13.16
N MET A 151 -24.96 10.67 12.39
CA MET A 151 -23.61 10.84 12.89
C MET A 151 -22.94 12.04 12.26
N GLN A 152 -22.53 12.99 13.09
CA GLN A 152 -21.58 14.03 12.70
C GLN A 152 -20.17 13.47 12.86
N VAL A 153 -19.49 13.18 11.76
CA VAL A 153 -18.17 12.53 11.77
C VAL A 153 -17.04 13.51 12.11
N GLY A 154 -17.30 14.81 12.12
CA GLY A 154 -16.33 15.87 12.40
C GLY A 154 -16.85 17.22 11.94
N PHE A 155 -16.01 18.25 12.03
CA PHE A 155 -16.32 19.61 11.55
C PHE A 155 -15.52 19.95 10.30
N LEU A 156 -16.19 20.18 9.16
CA LEU A 156 -15.53 20.53 7.90
C LEU A 156 -14.86 21.92 7.95
N SER A 157 -15.37 22.80 8.81
CA SER A 157 -14.78 24.12 9.08
C SER A 157 -13.47 24.05 9.87
N ASN A 158 -13.21 22.96 10.60
CA ASN A 158 -11.96 22.76 11.33
C ASN A 158 -10.90 22.10 10.42
N PRO A 159 -9.71 22.72 10.26
CA PRO A 159 -8.67 22.19 9.38
C PRO A 159 -8.18 20.79 9.76
N GLU A 160 -8.05 20.49 11.05
CA GLU A 160 -7.54 19.21 11.54
C GLU A 160 -8.52 18.07 11.30
N ASP A 161 -9.80 18.25 11.63
CA ASP A 161 -10.86 17.27 11.36
C ASP A 161 -11.03 17.02 9.86
N ARG A 162 -11.02 18.09 9.06
CA ARG A 162 -11.04 17.97 7.59
C ARG A 162 -9.82 17.20 7.07
N SER A 163 -8.62 17.51 7.57
CA SER A 163 -7.39 16.80 7.20
C SER A 163 -7.45 15.33 7.58
N LEU A 164 -7.96 14.99 8.77
CA LEU A 164 -8.16 13.61 9.21
C LEU A 164 -9.17 12.88 8.32
N LEU A 165 -10.31 13.50 8.01
CA LEU A 165 -11.33 12.92 7.15
C LEU A 165 -10.80 12.64 5.74
N GLN A 166 -9.97 13.52 5.18
CA GLN A 166 -9.42 13.38 3.83
C GLN A 166 -8.23 12.42 3.76
N SER A 167 -7.31 12.48 4.72
CA SER A 167 -6.08 11.66 4.73
C SER A 167 -6.26 10.28 5.34
N ARG A 168 -7.21 10.12 6.28
CA ARG A 168 -7.47 8.88 7.02
C ARG A 168 -8.89 8.36 6.83
N ARG A 169 -9.54 8.68 5.69
CA ARG A 169 -10.94 8.29 5.41
C ARG A 169 -11.22 6.79 5.61
N ARG A 170 -10.25 5.94 5.30
CA ARG A 170 -10.38 4.49 5.52
C ARG A 170 -10.50 4.13 6.99
N ASP A 171 -9.78 4.81 7.88
CA ASP A 171 -9.89 4.58 9.32
C ASP A 171 -11.25 5.00 9.86
N PHE A 172 -11.82 6.10 9.35
CA PHE A 172 -13.21 6.48 9.62
C PHE A 172 -14.17 5.37 9.18
N ALA A 173 -14.04 4.90 7.94
CA ALA A 173 -14.91 3.88 7.39
C ALA A 173 -14.85 2.56 8.18
N VAL A 174 -13.65 2.08 8.49
CA VAL A 174 -13.45 0.85 9.28
C VAL A 174 -14.05 1.00 10.69
N GLY A 175 -13.85 2.16 11.33
CA GLY A 175 -14.37 2.42 12.68
C GLY A 175 -15.89 2.49 12.71
N ILE A 176 -16.49 3.21 11.77
CA ILE A 176 -17.95 3.29 11.63
C ILE A 176 -18.53 1.91 11.29
N ALA A 177 -17.88 1.14 10.42
CA ALA A 177 -18.29 -0.24 10.11
C ALA A 177 -18.17 -1.19 11.33
N ASP A 178 -17.14 -1.04 12.17
CA ASP A 178 -16.99 -1.79 13.44
C ASP A 178 -18.19 -1.50 14.38
N GLY A 179 -18.56 -0.22 14.51
CA GLY A 179 -19.69 0.21 15.32
C GLY A 179 -21.05 -0.26 14.78
N LEU A 180 -21.29 -0.11 13.48
CA LEU A 180 -22.52 -0.56 12.81
C LEU A 180 -22.71 -2.07 12.84
N ALA A 181 -21.62 -2.83 12.64
CA ALA A 181 -21.65 -4.29 12.80
C ALA A 181 -22.01 -4.70 14.22
N SER A 182 -21.61 -3.92 15.22
CA SER A 182 -21.94 -4.17 16.62
C SER A 182 -23.40 -3.83 16.91
N TRP A 183 -23.89 -2.68 16.43
CA TRP A 183 -25.28 -2.27 16.57
C TRP A 183 -26.25 -3.21 15.84
N SER A 184 -25.98 -3.57 14.58
CA SER A 184 -26.84 -4.48 13.80
C SER A 184 -27.07 -5.82 14.50
N ARG A 185 -26.06 -6.35 15.22
CA ARG A 185 -26.18 -7.58 16.00
C ARG A 185 -27.01 -7.44 17.28
N VAL A 186 -27.11 -6.24 17.86
CA VAL A 186 -27.99 -5.97 19.00
C VAL A 186 -29.46 -6.08 18.56
N ILE A 187 -29.78 -5.62 17.35
CA ILE A 187 -31.15 -5.59 16.81
C ILE A 187 -31.60 -6.96 16.27
N ASP A 188 -30.69 -7.76 15.72
CA ASP A 188 -30.97 -9.14 15.27
C ASP A 188 -30.02 -10.14 15.96
N PRO A 189 -30.21 -10.42 17.27
CA PRO A 189 -29.33 -11.30 18.04
C PRO A 189 -29.45 -12.77 17.64
N THR A 190 -30.57 -13.15 17.00
CA THR A 190 -30.83 -14.48 16.46
C THR A 190 -30.36 -14.66 15.02
N ALA A 191 -29.84 -13.61 14.38
CA ALA A 191 -29.13 -13.77 13.13
C ALA A 191 -28.06 -14.84 13.35
N PRO A 192 -28.01 -15.91 12.55
CA PRO A 192 -26.80 -16.73 12.53
C PRO A 192 -25.66 -15.72 12.33
N SER A 193 -24.68 -15.76 13.24
CA SER A 193 -23.39 -15.12 12.98
C SER A 193 -23.07 -15.46 11.53
N PRO A 194 -22.70 -14.50 10.67
CA PRO A 194 -22.35 -14.81 9.29
C PRO A 194 -21.43 -16.00 9.42
N ILE A 195 -21.84 -17.18 8.92
CA ILE A 195 -21.02 -18.37 9.00
C ILE A 195 -19.80 -17.92 8.23
N GLN A 196 -18.76 -17.51 8.95
CA GLN A 196 -17.55 -17.08 8.31
C GLN A 196 -17.10 -18.38 7.66
N PRO A 197 -17.19 -18.47 6.32
CA PRO A 197 -17.02 -19.74 5.65
C PRO A 197 -15.70 -20.30 6.13
N THR A 198 -15.77 -21.42 6.86
CA THR A 198 -14.58 -21.96 7.50
C THR A 198 -13.87 -22.74 6.44
N TYR A 199 -12.89 -22.09 5.83
CA TYR A 199 -12.10 -22.70 4.80
C TYR A 199 -11.06 -23.61 5.45
N PRO A 200 -10.94 -24.87 5.00
CA PRO A 200 -9.86 -25.75 5.41
C PRO A 200 -8.51 -25.09 5.11
N GLY A 201 -7.60 -25.13 6.09
CA GLY A 201 -6.22 -24.70 5.87
C GLY A 201 -5.51 -25.63 4.89
N ILE A 202 -4.67 -25.06 4.04
CA ILE A 202 -3.75 -25.78 3.16
C ILE A 202 -2.32 -25.37 3.50
N ASN A 203 -1.39 -26.32 3.43
CA ASN A 203 0.03 -26.03 3.53
C ASN A 203 0.48 -25.35 2.24
N ILE A 204 1.47 -24.46 2.34
CA ILE A 204 2.05 -23.78 1.19
C ILE A 204 3.53 -24.16 1.12
N ASN A 205 3.97 -24.59 -0.06
CA ASN A 205 5.36 -24.80 -0.41
C ASN A 205 5.74 -23.83 -1.53
N ILE A 206 6.84 -23.11 -1.38
CA ILE A 206 7.31 -22.09 -2.31
C ILE A 206 8.74 -22.41 -2.66
N ASN A 207 9.01 -22.64 -3.95
CA ASN A 207 10.36 -22.94 -4.43
C ASN A 207 11.07 -24.03 -3.60
N GLY A 208 10.32 -25.04 -3.13
CA GLY A 208 10.84 -26.16 -2.32
C GLY A 208 10.87 -25.91 -0.81
N GLN A 209 10.49 -24.72 -0.32
CA GLN A 209 10.44 -24.41 1.11
C GLN A 209 9.02 -24.33 1.65
N LYS A 210 8.83 -24.85 2.87
CA LYS A 210 7.55 -24.73 3.59
C LYS A 210 7.36 -23.28 4.04
N TYR A 211 6.23 -22.70 3.66
CA TYR A 211 5.83 -21.38 4.12
C TYR A 211 5.15 -21.49 5.50
N ALA A 212 5.41 -20.51 6.36
CA ALA A 212 4.99 -20.56 7.77
C ALA A 212 3.48 -20.42 7.93
N GLU A 213 2.84 -19.61 7.07
CA GLU A 213 1.39 -19.42 7.11
C GLU A 213 0.63 -20.41 6.23
N GLN A 214 -0.66 -20.58 6.53
CA GLN A 214 -1.54 -21.46 5.78
C GLN A 214 -2.33 -20.70 4.72
N GLY A 215 -2.50 -21.35 3.56
CA GLY A 215 -3.51 -20.96 2.60
C GLY A 215 -4.88 -21.47 3.03
N ILE A 216 -5.88 -21.24 2.19
CA ILE A 216 -7.25 -21.73 2.41
C ILE A 216 -7.81 -22.41 1.17
N LEU A 217 -8.69 -23.41 1.37
CA LEU A 217 -9.40 -24.09 0.30
C LEU A 217 -10.82 -23.54 0.18
N VAL A 218 -11.15 -22.97 -0.97
CA VAL A 218 -12.45 -22.31 -1.24
C VAL A 218 -13.05 -22.96 -2.48
N ASN A 219 -14.16 -23.70 -2.32
CA ASN A 219 -14.82 -24.43 -3.42
C ASN A 219 -13.84 -25.29 -4.24
N GLY A 220 -12.94 -26.02 -3.56
CA GLY A 220 -11.92 -26.86 -4.20
C GLY A 220 -10.74 -26.11 -4.83
N ASN A 221 -10.72 -24.78 -4.75
CA ASN A 221 -9.61 -23.96 -5.24
C ASN A 221 -8.70 -23.55 -4.09
N SER A 222 -7.40 -23.61 -4.33
CA SER A 222 -6.38 -23.15 -3.39
C SER A 222 -6.23 -21.64 -3.46
N TYR A 223 -6.29 -21.00 -2.29
CA TYR A 223 -6.11 -19.58 -2.10
C TYR A 223 -4.93 -19.36 -1.15
N ILE A 224 -4.06 -18.41 -1.47
CA ILE A 224 -2.84 -18.11 -0.70
C ILE A 224 -2.88 -16.67 -0.19
N PRO A 225 -2.25 -16.36 0.96
CA PRO A 225 -2.18 -15.00 1.48
C PRO A 225 -1.61 -14.00 0.47
N ILE A 226 -2.12 -12.76 0.43
CA ILE A 226 -1.70 -11.74 -0.56
C ILE A 226 -0.27 -11.26 -0.34
N ASP A 227 0.19 -11.22 0.91
CA ASP A 227 1.58 -10.92 1.25
C ASP A 227 2.54 -11.93 0.64
N LEU A 228 2.07 -13.16 0.40
CA LEU A 228 2.82 -14.14 -0.38
C LEU A 228 2.95 -13.76 -1.85
N VAL A 229 1.91 -13.16 -2.42
CA VAL A 229 1.97 -12.63 -3.79
C VAL A 229 2.95 -11.45 -3.88
N ASP A 230 3.02 -10.62 -2.84
CA ASP A 230 4.02 -9.54 -2.70
C ASP A 230 5.45 -10.10 -2.53
N GLN A 231 5.61 -11.23 -1.83
CA GLN A 231 6.88 -11.95 -1.73
C GLN A 231 7.29 -12.56 -3.08
N LEU A 232 6.33 -13.02 -3.88
CA LEU A 232 6.54 -13.44 -5.26
C LEU A 232 6.76 -12.27 -6.23
N ARG A 233 6.73 -11.02 -5.73
CA ARG A 233 6.95 -9.78 -6.50
C ARG A 233 5.97 -9.59 -7.66
N ILE A 234 4.75 -10.12 -7.52
CA ILE A 234 3.71 -10.01 -8.53
C ILE A 234 2.87 -8.76 -8.26
N ASP A 235 2.94 -7.79 -9.18
CA ASP A 235 2.12 -6.59 -9.11
C ASP A 235 0.69 -6.87 -9.60
N LEU A 236 -0.22 -7.05 -8.65
CA LEU A 236 -1.63 -7.26 -8.93
C LEU A 236 -2.42 -5.95 -9.13
N SER A 237 -1.80 -4.77 -9.04
CA SER A 237 -2.52 -3.48 -9.17
C SER A 237 -3.13 -3.27 -10.56
N LYS A 238 -2.55 -3.90 -11.58
CA LYS A 238 -2.99 -3.81 -12.99
C LYS A 238 -3.78 -5.02 -13.48
N SER A 239 -4.10 -5.96 -12.58
CA SER A 239 -4.69 -7.25 -12.94
C SER A 239 -6.03 -7.47 -12.24
N PRO A 240 -7.13 -6.91 -12.80
CA PRO A 240 -8.46 -6.99 -12.19
C PRO A 240 -9.07 -8.39 -12.24
N ASN A 241 -8.55 -9.27 -13.11
CA ASN A 241 -9.07 -10.63 -13.32
C ASN A 241 -8.64 -11.63 -12.25
N VAL A 242 -7.72 -11.24 -11.37
CA VAL A 242 -7.22 -12.11 -10.29
C VAL A 242 -8.22 -12.14 -9.14
N ASN A 243 -8.75 -13.32 -8.84
CA ASN A 243 -9.76 -13.48 -7.81
C ASN A 243 -9.15 -13.31 -6.40
N ARG A 244 -9.77 -12.44 -5.61
CA ARG A 244 -9.36 -12.13 -4.24
C ARG A 244 -10.54 -12.30 -3.30
N ILE A 245 -10.28 -12.83 -2.11
CA ILE A 245 -11.27 -12.89 -1.03
C ILE A 245 -10.64 -12.38 0.26
N SER A 246 -11.44 -11.80 1.14
CA SER A 246 -11.00 -11.44 2.49
C SER A 246 -11.54 -12.45 3.49
N TYR A 247 -10.66 -13.11 4.25
CA TYR A 247 -11.04 -14.08 5.27
C TYR A 247 -10.20 -13.85 6.54
N ARG A 248 -10.85 -13.74 7.70
CA ARG A 248 -10.20 -13.47 9.00
C ARG A 248 -9.19 -12.30 8.97
N ARG A 249 -9.51 -11.23 8.24
CA ARG A 249 -8.69 -10.02 8.04
C ARG A 249 -7.41 -10.22 7.20
N ILE A 250 -7.27 -11.36 6.54
CA ILE A 250 -6.22 -11.62 5.54
C ILE A 250 -6.88 -11.61 4.16
N VAL A 251 -6.27 -10.93 3.20
CA VAL A 251 -6.68 -11.04 1.78
C VAL A 251 -5.98 -12.26 1.21
N TYR A 252 -6.76 -13.15 0.60
CA TYR A 252 -6.25 -14.31 -0.09
C TYR A 252 -6.47 -14.16 -1.59
N VAL A 253 -5.51 -14.65 -2.37
CA VAL A 253 -5.51 -14.66 -3.83
C VAL A 253 -5.68 -16.09 -4.32
N LYS A 254 -6.54 -16.30 -5.32
CA LYS A 254 -6.72 -17.62 -5.93
C LYS A 254 -5.44 -18.01 -6.67
N ALA A 255 -4.78 -19.06 -6.20
CA ALA A 255 -3.42 -19.36 -6.61
C ALA A 255 -3.30 -19.75 -8.10
N VAL A 256 -4.34 -20.36 -8.70
CA VAL A 256 -4.32 -20.73 -10.13
C VAL A 256 -4.29 -19.51 -11.05
N ASP A 257 -4.81 -18.36 -10.60
CA ASP A 257 -4.81 -17.11 -11.37
C ASP A 257 -3.39 -16.52 -11.44
N LEU A 258 -2.44 -17.01 -10.63
CA LEU A 258 -1.04 -16.59 -10.67
C LEU A 258 -0.24 -17.26 -11.80
N ARG A 259 -0.83 -18.22 -12.53
CA ARG A 259 -0.20 -18.81 -13.73
C ARG A 259 0.10 -17.77 -14.80
N ASP A 260 -0.75 -16.77 -14.93
CA ASP A 260 -0.58 -15.64 -15.86
C ASP A 260 0.64 -14.76 -15.50
N PHE A 261 1.24 -14.99 -14.33
CA PHE A 261 2.42 -14.30 -13.81
C PHE A 261 3.63 -15.23 -13.70
N ASN A 262 3.67 -16.28 -14.52
CA ASN A 262 4.76 -17.27 -14.55
C ASN A 262 4.95 -18.04 -13.24
N VAL A 263 3.89 -18.23 -12.44
CA VAL A 263 3.93 -19.13 -11.29
C VAL A 263 3.40 -20.50 -11.69
N SER A 264 4.23 -21.52 -11.61
CA SER A 264 3.73 -22.89 -11.76
C SER A 264 3.08 -23.35 -10.46
N ILE A 265 1.92 -23.99 -10.59
CA ILE A 265 1.05 -24.38 -9.48
C ILE A 265 0.90 -25.90 -9.48
N GLY A 266 1.41 -26.54 -8.42
CA GLY A 266 1.20 -27.96 -8.12
C GLY A 266 0.32 -28.17 -6.89
N TRP A 267 -0.31 -29.34 -6.78
CA TRP A 267 -1.15 -29.71 -5.64
C TRP A 267 -0.82 -31.13 -5.18
N GLU A 268 -0.54 -31.28 -3.88
CA GLU A 268 -0.36 -32.57 -3.22
C GLU A 268 -1.57 -32.85 -2.32
N THR A 269 -2.34 -33.88 -2.68
CA THR A 269 -3.63 -34.20 -2.03
C THR A 269 -3.44 -34.73 -0.62
N THR A 270 -2.41 -35.55 -0.37
CA THR A 270 -2.22 -36.26 0.91
C THR A 270 -1.98 -35.27 2.05
N THR A 271 -1.17 -34.25 1.80
CA THR A 271 -0.77 -33.24 2.79
C THR A 271 -1.53 -31.93 2.66
N ARG A 272 -2.47 -31.84 1.69
CA ARG A 272 -3.14 -30.59 1.29
C ARG A 272 -2.15 -29.46 1.08
N THR A 273 -1.11 -29.71 0.30
CA THR A 273 -0.03 -28.75 0.07
C THR A 273 -0.15 -28.18 -1.33
N ILE A 274 -0.33 -26.87 -1.44
CA ILE A 274 -0.10 -26.17 -2.70
C ILE A 274 1.40 -25.91 -2.86
N THR A 275 1.94 -26.25 -4.03
CA THR A 275 3.32 -25.93 -4.41
C THR A 275 3.28 -24.80 -5.42
N LEU A 276 3.86 -23.66 -5.05
CA LEU A 276 4.11 -22.53 -5.91
C LEU A 276 5.58 -22.60 -6.33
N ARG A 277 5.87 -22.71 -7.62
CA ARG A 277 7.22 -22.40 -8.11
C ARG A 277 7.12 -21.15 -8.94
N SER A 278 7.62 -20.06 -8.36
CA SER A 278 7.78 -18.82 -9.08
C SER A 278 8.84 -19.05 -10.12
N ILE A 279 8.45 -19.08 -11.39
CA ILE A 279 9.40 -18.94 -12.47
C ILE A 279 9.59 -17.43 -12.54
N LEU A 280 10.45 -16.88 -11.69
CA LEU A 280 10.93 -15.51 -11.86
C LEU A 280 11.64 -15.47 -13.22
N SER A 281 10.86 -15.20 -14.26
CA SER A 281 11.36 -14.64 -15.50
C SER A 281 11.80 -13.23 -15.13
N ILE A 282 12.98 -13.10 -14.53
CA ILE A 282 13.80 -11.96 -14.90
C ILE A 282 13.86 -12.05 -16.42
N CYS A 283 13.25 -11.09 -17.10
CA CYS A 283 13.33 -11.03 -18.55
C CYS A 283 14.82 -10.90 -18.86
N VAL A 284 15.46 -12.01 -19.25
CA VAL A 284 16.91 -12.08 -19.50
C VAL A 284 17.29 -11.00 -20.51
N ASP A 285 16.38 -10.71 -21.44
CA ASP A 285 16.46 -9.67 -22.46
C ASP A 285 16.45 -8.23 -21.93
N LYS A 286 16.31 -8.02 -20.61
CA LYS A 286 16.37 -6.70 -19.96
C LYS A 286 17.37 -6.65 -18.80
N LEU A 287 18.09 -7.74 -18.50
CA LEU A 287 19.15 -7.78 -17.50
C LEU A 287 20.29 -6.80 -17.79
N ASP A 288 20.44 -6.45 -19.06
CA ASP A 288 21.51 -5.61 -19.57
C ASP A 288 21.20 -4.10 -19.44
N LYS A 289 19.99 -3.67 -19.10
CA LYS A 289 19.64 -2.23 -19.07
C LYS A 289 20.09 -1.55 -17.78
N ILE A 290 20.98 -0.58 -17.89
CA ILE A 290 21.52 0.17 -16.75
C ILE A 290 20.45 1.05 -16.09
N MET A 291 19.62 1.73 -16.90
CA MET A 291 18.45 2.49 -16.40
C MET A 291 17.25 1.55 -16.21
N SER A 292 17.29 0.79 -15.12
CA SER A 292 16.23 -0.12 -14.70
C SER A 292 16.23 -0.28 -13.18
N ARG A 293 15.33 -1.09 -12.64
CA ARG A 293 15.24 -1.32 -11.19
C ARG A 293 16.01 -2.59 -10.81
N GLY A 294 16.79 -2.53 -9.74
CA GLY A 294 17.30 -3.73 -9.08
C GLY A 294 16.16 -4.56 -8.46
N ASN A 295 16.41 -5.86 -8.32
CA ASN A 295 15.45 -6.86 -7.87
C ASN A 295 15.81 -7.44 -6.49
N THR A 296 17.08 -7.39 -6.08
CA THR A 296 17.49 -7.99 -4.80
C THR A 296 17.07 -7.15 -3.60
N SER A 297 16.97 -7.76 -2.42
CA SER A 297 16.83 -7.10 -1.12
C SER A 297 18.21 -6.69 -0.53
N GLU A 298 18.22 -5.79 0.46
CA GLU A 298 19.47 -5.44 1.16
C GLU A 298 20.12 -6.67 1.81
N VAL A 299 19.30 -7.55 2.40
CA VAL A 299 19.75 -8.80 3.03
C VAL A 299 20.37 -9.75 2.00
N GLU A 300 19.80 -9.88 0.81
CA GLU A 300 20.37 -10.70 -0.26
C GLU A 300 21.73 -10.18 -0.71
N LEU A 301 21.88 -8.86 -0.89
CA LEU A 301 23.17 -8.24 -1.22
C LEU A 301 24.20 -8.44 -0.09
N GLN A 302 23.78 -8.30 1.18
CA GLN A 302 24.63 -8.56 2.34
C GLN A 302 25.11 -10.02 2.37
N LEU A 303 24.21 -10.98 2.17
CA LEU A 303 24.53 -12.41 2.15
C LEU A 303 25.46 -12.74 0.97
N PHE A 304 25.19 -12.20 -0.22
CA PHE A 304 26.05 -12.41 -1.38
C PHE A 304 27.47 -11.88 -1.13
N LEU A 305 27.60 -10.68 -0.56
CA LEU A 305 28.88 -10.10 -0.23
C LEU A 305 29.61 -10.92 0.85
N ARG A 306 28.93 -11.31 1.93
CA ARG A 306 29.52 -12.10 3.02
C ARG A 306 29.99 -13.47 2.56
N ASN A 307 29.21 -14.16 1.72
CA ASN A 307 29.56 -15.47 1.17
C ASN A 307 30.79 -15.41 0.25
N ASN A 308 31.08 -14.25 -0.35
CA ASN A 308 32.24 -14.06 -1.20
C ASN A 308 33.39 -13.36 -0.47
N ASN A 309 33.15 -12.62 0.62
CA ASN A 309 34.15 -11.96 1.46
C ASN A 309 33.57 -11.72 2.87
N GLU A 310 33.91 -12.58 3.83
CA GLU A 310 33.35 -12.54 5.19
C GLU A 310 33.66 -11.25 5.96
N SER A 311 34.78 -10.59 5.65
CA SER A 311 35.22 -9.36 6.33
C SER A 311 34.68 -8.07 5.70
N ALA A 312 34.02 -8.15 4.53
CA ALA A 312 33.56 -6.99 3.77
C ALA A 312 32.66 -6.06 4.60
N LEU A 313 31.70 -6.64 5.33
CA LEU A 313 30.72 -5.89 6.13
C LEU A 313 31.29 -5.38 7.46
N LEU A 314 32.51 -5.78 7.86
CA LEU A 314 33.19 -5.18 9.00
C LEU A 314 33.69 -3.78 8.65
N ASN A 315 34.22 -3.62 7.43
CA ASN A 315 34.78 -2.36 6.95
C ASN A 315 33.74 -1.46 6.27
N PHE A 316 32.73 -2.07 5.63
CA PHE A 316 31.69 -1.36 4.88
C PHE A 316 30.29 -1.90 5.21
N PRO A 317 29.80 -1.73 6.45
CA PRO A 317 28.54 -2.34 6.91
C PRO A 317 27.32 -1.87 6.10
N ASP A 318 27.31 -0.60 5.69
CA ASP A 318 26.16 0.02 5.02
C ASP A 318 26.19 -0.12 3.50
N ILE A 319 27.22 -0.73 2.90
CA ILE A 319 27.41 -0.69 1.44
C ILE A 319 26.18 -1.20 0.64
N PRO A 320 25.48 -2.28 1.03
CA PRO A 320 24.33 -2.77 0.27
C PRO A 320 23.14 -1.80 0.34
N LYS A 321 22.95 -1.18 1.50
CA LYS A 321 21.94 -0.13 1.70
C LYS A 321 22.22 1.09 0.83
N LEU A 322 23.47 1.55 0.81
CA LEU A 322 23.89 2.73 0.04
C LEU A 322 23.64 2.56 -1.46
N TYR A 323 23.99 1.40 -2.04
CA TYR A 323 23.75 1.13 -3.46
C TYR A 323 22.26 1.16 -3.80
N ARG A 324 21.41 0.58 -2.95
CA ARG A 324 19.96 0.62 -3.13
C ARG A 324 19.43 2.05 -3.10
N GLU A 325 19.80 2.83 -2.09
CA GLU A 325 19.29 4.19 -1.92
C GLU A 325 19.72 5.11 -3.07
N GLU A 326 21.02 5.16 -3.37
CA GLU A 326 21.56 6.03 -4.42
C GLU A 326 21.10 5.58 -5.81
N GLY A 327 21.06 4.26 -6.09
CA GLY A 327 20.57 3.72 -7.35
C GLY A 327 19.08 4.01 -7.58
N ASN A 328 18.23 3.78 -6.57
CA ASN A 328 16.80 4.10 -6.67
C ASN A 328 16.55 5.60 -6.85
N ALA A 329 17.33 6.47 -6.19
CA ALA A 329 17.19 7.91 -6.33
C ALA A 329 17.46 8.38 -7.76
N GLU A 330 18.42 7.76 -8.45
CA GLU A 330 18.82 8.17 -9.81
C GLU A 330 18.16 7.35 -10.93
N GLY A 331 17.43 6.28 -10.59
CA GLY A 331 16.82 5.36 -11.56
C GLY A 331 17.81 4.36 -12.18
N VAL A 332 18.97 4.18 -11.56
CA VAL A 332 20.02 3.24 -11.99
C VAL A 332 19.81 1.90 -11.28
N ASN A 333 19.99 0.81 -12.00
CA ASN A 333 19.85 -0.53 -11.44
C ASN A 333 20.95 -0.78 -10.40
N TYR A 334 20.55 -0.78 -9.13
CA TYR A 334 21.48 -0.95 -8.01
C TYR A 334 22.12 -2.34 -7.97
N ASP A 335 21.51 -3.38 -8.56
CA ASP A 335 22.14 -4.70 -8.64
C ASP A 335 23.31 -4.67 -9.64
N ILE A 336 23.14 -4.01 -10.79
CA ILE A 336 24.20 -3.84 -11.78
C ILE A 336 25.37 -3.10 -11.15
N ALA A 337 25.10 -1.94 -10.53
CA ALA A 337 26.12 -1.13 -9.88
C ALA A 337 26.82 -1.89 -8.73
N PHE A 338 26.06 -2.67 -7.95
CA PHE A 338 26.63 -3.50 -6.88
C PHE A 338 27.50 -4.64 -7.43
N CYS A 339 27.05 -5.36 -8.46
CA CYS A 339 27.82 -6.40 -9.12
C CYS A 339 29.08 -5.85 -9.79
N GLN A 340 28.98 -4.68 -10.40
CA GLN A 340 30.12 -3.94 -10.93
C GLN A 340 31.11 -3.59 -9.82
N MET A 341 30.64 -3.09 -8.68
CA MET A 341 31.52 -2.88 -7.51
C MET A 341 32.20 -4.15 -7.03
N CYS A 342 31.48 -5.27 -6.96
CA CYS A 342 32.07 -6.55 -6.57
C CYS A 342 33.18 -6.98 -7.56
N LEU A 343 33.00 -6.70 -8.84
CA LEU A 343 34.00 -6.98 -9.88
C LEU A 343 35.23 -6.06 -9.73
N GLU A 344 35.01 -4.75 -9.61
CA GLU A 344 36.06 -3.72 -9.52
C GLU A 344 36.93 -3.85 -8.26
N THR A 345 36.31 -4.21 -7.13
CA THR A 345 36.97 -4.25 -5.83
C THR A 345 37.37 -5.65 -5.38
N GLY A 346 37.03 -6.69 -6.15
CA GLY A 346 37.19 -8.08 -5.72
C GLY A 346 36.37 -8.41 -4.47
N PHE A 347 35.12 -7.95 -4.43
CA PHE A 347 34.21 -8.00 -3.27
C PHE A 347 34.75 -7.23 -2.05
N LEU A 348 35.16 -5.98 -2.24
CA LEU A 348 35.73 -5.10 -1.21
C LEU A 348 37.00 -5.64 -0.54
N ARG A 349 37.72 -6.53 -1.21
CA ARG A 349 39.08 -6.90 -0.79
C ARG A 349 40.07 -5.79 -1.13
N PHE A 350 39.85 -5.16 -2.29
CA PHE A 350 40.77 -4.24 -2.94
C PHE A 350 42.10 -4.95 -3.26
N GLY A 351 42.67 -4.69 -4.44
CA GLY A 351 43.86 -5.43 -4.89
C GLY A 351 44.48 -4.90 -6.18
N GLY A 352 44.01 -3.74 -6.64
CA GLY A 352 44.56 -2.99 -7.76
C GLY A 352 44.92 -1.57 -7.31
N ASP A 353 44.81 -0.61 -8.22
CA ASP A 353 45.25 0.77 -7.99
C ASP A 353 44.38 1.58 -7.01
N VAL A 354 43.22 1.04 -6.62
CA VAL A 354 42.32 1.64 -5.63
C VAL A 354 42.45 0.94 -4.28
N ILE A 355 42.61 1.74 -3.23
CA ILE A 355 42.65 1.27 -1.83
C ILE A 355 41.33 1.59 -1.08
N PRO A 356 41.00 0.84 -0.01
CA PRO A 356 39.71 0.98 0.71
C PRO A 356 39.40 2.42 1.16
N GLN A 357 40.41 3.16 1.61
CA GLN A 357 40.27 4.51 2.18
C GLN A 357 39.79 5.54 1.15
N GLN A 358 39.94 5.26 -0.15
CA GLN A 358 39.50 6.16 -1.21
C GLN A 358 37.99 6.12 -1.43
N ASN A 359 37.26 5.15 -0.84
CA ASN A 359 35.82 4.94 -1.08
C ASN A 359 35.45 4.88 -2.58
N ASN A 360 36.38 4.50 -3.45
CA ASN A 360 36.19 4.46 -4.89
C ASN A 360 35.82 3.04 -5.32
N PHE A 361 34.52 2.74 -5.24
CA PHE A 361 34.03 1.39 -5.45
C PHE A 361 33.91 0.97 -6.93
N ALA A 362 34.26 1.86 -7.86
CA ALA A 362 34.02 1.68 -9.29
C ALA A 362 35.25 1.95 -10.16
N GLY A 363 36.42 2.11 -9.55
CA GLY A 363 37.67 2.36 -10.29
C GLY A 363 37.69 3.71 -11.01
N LEU A 364 36.92 4.71 -10.57
CA LEU A 364 36.81 5.99 -11.28
C LEU A 364 38.16 6.73 -11.28
N GLY A 365 38.56 7.26 -12.43
CA GLY A 365 39.77 8.08 -12.56
C GLY A 365 39.58 9.54 -12.09
N SER A 366 40.68 10.23 -11.79
CA SER A 366 40.67 11.66 -11.50
C SER A 366 40.43 12.53 -12.75
N ILE A 367 40.29 13.86 -12.58
CA ILE A 367 40.03 14.83 -13.67
C ILE A 367 41.22 14.93 -14.65
N GLY A 368 42.43 14.55 -14.22
CA GLY A 368 43.68 14.78 -14.95
C GLY A 368 43.97 13.84 -16.12
N GLY A 369 43.23 12.74 -16.28
CA GLY A 369 43.48 11.75 -17.33
C GLY A 369 44.86 11.10 -17.19
N GLY A 370 44.96 10.11 -16.31
CA GLY A 370 46.18 9.35 -16.05
C GLY A 370 45.89 8.13 -15.17
N ALA A 371 46.92 7.51 -14.60
CA ALA A 371 46.77 6.36 -13.67
C ALA A 371 46.19 6.75 -12.29
N GLU A 372 45.91 8.03 -12.06
CA GLU A 372 45.39 8.52 -10.78
C GLU A 372 43.90 8.18 -10.60
N THR A 373 43.60 7.55 -9.48
CA THR A 373 42.25 7.17 -9.08
C THR A 373 41.57 8.27 -8.27
N ALA A 374 40.26 8.46 -8.46
CA ALA A 374 39.47 9.38 -7.67
C ALA A 374 39.36 8.90 -6.21
N SER A 375 39.18 9.83 -5.28
CA SER A 375 38.99 9.56 -3.85
C SER A 375 37.79 10.35 -3.34
N PHE A 376 36.99 9.71 -2.48
CA PHE A 376 35.74 10.25 -1.98
C PHE A 376 35.73 10.29 -0.45
N PRO A 377 35.15 11.35 0.15
CA PRO A 377 35.21 11.58 1.60
C PRO A 377 34.41 10.58 2.42
N SER A 378 33.48 9.84 1.81
CA SER A 378 32.72 8.79 2.50
C SER A 378 32.23 7.74 1.51
N ALA A 379 31.87 6.56 2.05
CA ALA A 379 31.30 5.47 1.25
C ALA A 379 30.05 5.90 0.48
N ARG A 380 29.17 6.72 1.09
CA ARG A 380 27.98 7.25 0.41
C ARG A 380 28.34 8.09 -0.82
N ILE A 381 29.32 8.99 -0.68
CA ILE A 381 29.73 9.85 -1.80
C ILE A 381 30.38 9.03 -2.91
N GLY A 382 31.18 8.01 -2.55
CA GLY A 382 31.75 7.08 -3.51
C GLY A 382 30.71 6.27 -4.29
N VAL A 383 29.69 5.73 -3.59
CA VAL A 383 28.56 5.05 -4.23
C VAL A 383 27.77 6.02 -5.12
N ARG A 384 27.51 7.25 -4.66
CA ARG A 384 26.83 8.25 -5.47
C ARG A 384 27.61 8.58 -6.75
N ALA A 385 28.92 8.76 -6.67
CA ALA A 385 29.76 9.02 -7.84
C ALA A 385 29.69 7.86 -8.85
N HIS A 386 29.72 6.61 -8.37
CA HIS A 386 29.52 5.43 -9.22
C HIS A 386 28.17 5.47 -9.94
N ILE A 387 27.07 5.69 -9.20
CA ILE A 387 25.72 5.76 -9.77
C ILE A 387 25.59 6.89 -10.78
N GLN A 388 26.16 8.07 -10.50
CA GLN A 388 26.16 9.20 -11.43
C GLN A 388 26.93 8.87 -12.72
N HIS A 389 28.07 8.20 -12.62
CA HIS A 389 28.85 7.78 -13.79
C HIS A 389 28.06 6.81 -14.66
N LEU A 390 27.41 5.80 -14.06
CA LEU A 390 26.53 4.87 -14.78
C LEU A 390 25.36 5.59 -15.45
N LYS A 391 24.71 6.54 -14.76
CA LYS A 391 23.64 7.35 -15.33
C LYS A 391 24.12 8.25 -16.47
N ALA A 392 25.33 8.80 -16.38
CA ALA A 392 25.94 9.55 -17.47
C ALA A 392 26.08 8.67 -18.71
N TYR A 393 26.61 7.46 -18.57
CA TYR A 393 26.74 6.50 -19.68
C TYR A 393 25.39 6.09 -20.26
N ALA A 394 24.38 5.86 -19.43
CA ALA A 394 23.15 5.20 -19.86
C ALA A 394 21.97 6.12 -20.19
N SER A 395 22.00 7.39 -19.76
CA SER A 395 20.85 8.29 -19.87
C SER A 395 21.23 9.74 -20.19
N LEU A 396 20.29 10.47 -20.80
CA LEU A 396 20.32 11.92 -20.96
C LEU A 396 19.56 12.66 -19.84
N GLU A 397 18.81 11.96 -19.00
CA GLU A 397 17.99 12.55 -17.93
C GLU A 397 18.84 13.28 -16.88
N PRO A 398 18.40 14.42 -16.32
CA PRO A 398 19.18 15.12 -15.29
C PRO A 398 19.42 14.24 -14.05
N LEU A 399 20.48 14.54 -13.31
CA LEU A 399 20.70 13.95 -11.99
C LEU A 399 19.65 14.48 -11.00
N VAL A 400 19.28 13.64 -10.04
CA VAL A 400 18.41 14.03 -8.94
C VAL A 400 19.22 14.67 -7.80
N ASN A 401 20.40 14.12 -7.52
CA ASN A 401 21.31 14.62 -6.48
C ASN A 401 22.44 15.48 -7.06
N GLU A 402 23.10 16.24 -6.18
CA GLU A 402 24.26 17.06 -6.52
C GLU A 402 25.39 16.24 -7.14
N VAL A 403 26.05 16.80 -8.16
CA VAL A 403 27.15 16.16 -8.89
C VAL A 403 28.36 15.98 -7.97
N VAL A 404 28.81 14.73 -7.81
CA VAL A 404 30.01 14.36 -7.06
C VAL A 404 31.00 13.52 -7.88
N ASP A 405 30.55 12.93 -8.99
CA ASP A 405 31.46 12.29 -9.95
C ASP A 405 32.32 13.36 -10.65
N PRO A 406 33.65 13.37 -10.42
CA PRO A 406 34.54 14.37 -11.01
C PRO A 406 34.55 14.34 -12.53
N ARG A 407 34.17 13.20 -13.12
CA ARG A 407 34.20 12.99 -14.58
C ARG A 407 32.84 13.18 -15.24
N PHE A 408 31.77 13.42 -14.49
CA PHE A 408 30.40 13.46 -15.00
C PHE A 408 30.23 14.35 -16.23
N ARG A 409 30.85 15.54 -16.22
CA ARG A 409 30.76 16.54 -17.30
C ARG A 409 31.56 16.19 -18.57
N PHE A 410 32.50 15.25 -18.48
CA PHE A 410 33.36 14.86 -19.60
C PHE A 410 32.86 13.59 -20.31
N ILE A 411 31.79 12.98 -19.81
CA ILE A 411 31.21 11.77 -20.39
C ILE A 411 30.20 12.20 -21.47
N THR A 412 30.34 11.65 -22.68
CA THR A 412 29.29 11.73 -23.69
C THR A 412 28.07 10.98 -23.19
N ARG A 413 27.02 11.71 -22.83
CA ARG A 413 25.88 11.14 -22.13
C ARG A 413 25.03 10.23 -23.02
N GLY A 414 24.50 9.15 -22.44
CA GLY A 414 23.64 8.18 -23.13
C GLY A 414 24.36 7.30 -24.15
N ILE A 415 25.71 7.27 -24.14
CA ILE A 415 26.51 6.51 -25.10
C ILE A 415 26.42 4.98 -24.90
N ALA A 416 26.17 4.51 -23.69
CA ALA A 416 26.07 3.09 -23.33
C ALA A 416 24.85 2.81 -22.45
N PRO A 417 23.63 2.72 -23.02
CA PRO A 417 22.42 2.32 -22.30
C PRO A 417 22.44 0.90 -21.68
N SER A 418 23.25 -0.02 -22.22
CA SER A 418 23.34 -1.40 -21.72
C SER A 418 24.71 -1.79 -21.15
N ILE A 419 24.74 -2.81 -20.28
CA ILE A 419 25.94 -3.36 -19.64
C ILE A 419 26.98 -3.78 -20.70
N TYR A 420 26.55 -4.38 -21.81
CA TYR A 420 27.46 -4.80 -22.89
C TYR A 420 28.19 -3.62 -23.53
N GLN A 421 27.56 -2.45 -23.55
CA GLN A 421 28.12 -1.23 -24.13
C GLN A 421 29.11 -0.53 -23.20
N LEU A 422 29.30 -1.03 -21.97
CA LEU A 422 30.37 -0.60 -21.06
C LEU A 422 31.72 -1.23 -21.45
N SER A 423 31.72 -2.38 -22.12
CA SER A 423 32.94 -3.00 -22.67
C SER A 423 33.63 -2.06 -23.66
N GLY A 424 34.94 -1.87 -23.50
CA GLY A 424 35.74 -0.94 -24.30
C GLY A 424 35.48 0.55 -24.03
N ARG A 425 34.59 0.92 -23.10
CA ARG A 425 34.28 2.31 -22.76
C ARG A 425 34.49 2.63 -21.29
N TRP A 426 33.88 1.85 -20.41
CA TRP A 426 34.13 1.90 -18.97
C TRP A 426 35.47 1.24 -18.65
N SER A 427 35.67 0.02 -19.18
CA SER A 427 36.89 -0.76 -19.05
C SER A 427 37.43 -1.09 -20.43
N VAL A 428 38.76 -1.16 -20.56
CA VAL A 428 39.42 -1.62 -21.80
C VAL A 428 39.15 -3.10 -22.11
N ASP A 429 38.68 -3.85 -21.11
CA ASP A 429 38.27 -5.23 -21.24
C ASP A 429 37.00 -5.35 -22.11
N LEU A 430 37.11 -6.09 -23.22
CA LEU A 430 36.00 -6.31 -24.16
C LEU A 430 34.94 -7.26 -23.58
N ASP A 431 35.29 -8.09 -22.61
CA ASP A 431 34.37 -9.00 -21.92
C ASP A 431 33.78 -8.40 -20.64
N TYR A 432 34.05 -7.12 -20.37
CA TYR A 432 33.64 -6.45 -19.13
C TYR A 432 32.13 -6.58 -18.85
N GLY A 433 31.30 -6.26 -19.85
CA GLY A 433 29.85 -6.38 -19.71
C GLY A 433 29.39 -7.83 -19.49
N VAL A 434 30.08 -8.80 -20.09
CA VAL A 434 29.80 -10.24 -19.87
C VAL A 434 30.12 -10.64 -18.43
N LYS A 435 31.23 -10.14 -17.87
CA LYS A 435 31.63 -10.40 -16.47
C LYS A 435 30.63 -9.81 -15.47
N ILE A 436 30.15 -8.59 -15.70
CA ILE A 436 29.08 -7.99 -14.88
C ILE A 436 27.82 -8.83 -14.95
N LEU A 437 27.39 -9.25 -16.15
CA LEU A 437 26.20 -10.09 -16.30
C LEU A 437 26.36 -11.45 -15.62
N ALA A 438 27.54 -12.07 -15.69
CA ALA A 438 27.83 -13.31 -14.97
C ALA A 438 27.75 -13.12 -13.45
N MET A 439 28.23 -11.98 -12.93
CA MET A 439 28.09 -11.61 -11.53
C MET A 439 26.63 -11.43 -11.13
N MET A 440 25.84 -10.75 -11.97
CA MET A 440 24.40 -10.58 -11.80
C MET A 440 23.67 -11.93 -11.73
N LYS A 441 24.00 -12.87 -12.63
CA LYS A 441 23.44 -14.22 -12.60
C LYS A 441 23.75 -14.94 -11.28
N ARG A 442 25.01 -14.91 -10.82
CA ARG A 442 25.42 -15.50 -9.54
C ARG A 442 24.68 -14.86 -8.35
N LEU A 443 24.54 -13.53 -8.35
CA LEU A 443 23.79 -12.81 -7.33
C LEU A 443 22.34 -13.30 -7.31
N TYR A 444 21.70 -13.38 -8.47
CA TYR A 444 20.31 -13.78 -8.60
C TYR A 444 20.08 -15.26 -8.28
N GLU A 445 20.98 -16.16 -8.67
CA GLU A 445 20.96 -17.56 -8.25
C GLU A 445 21.06 -17.67 -6.71
N SER A 446 21.97 -16.90 -6.09
CA SER A 446 22.14 -16.91 -4.64
C SER A 446 20.91 -16.35 -3.89
N ALA A 447 20.23 -15.38 -4.51
CA ALA A 447 18.99 -14.79 -4.03
C ALA A 447 17.75 -15.62 -4.43
N ARG A 448 17.93 -16.74 -5.15
CA ARG A 448 16.86 -17.61 -5.67
C ARG A 448 15.86 -16.88 -6.56
N LEU A 449 16.38 -15.94 -7.35
CA LEU A 449 15.66 -15.16 -8.36
C LEU A 449 15.80 -15.78 -9.76
N LEU A 450 16.78 -16.67 -9.98
CA LEU A 450 17.00 -17.46 -11.20
C LEU A 450 16.90 -18.96 -10.92
#